data_AF-F7RXZ8-F1
#
_entry.id   AF-F7RXZ8-F1
#
_cell.length_a   1.000
_cell.length_b   1.000
_cell.length_c   1.000
_cell.angle_alpha   90.00
_cell.angle_beta   90.00
_cell.angle_gamma   90.00
#
_symmetry.space_group_name_H-M   'P 1'
#
loop_
_entity.id
_entity.type
_entity.pdbx_description
1 polymer ?
#
loop_
_entity_poly.entity_id
_entity_poly.type
_entity_poly.pdbx_seq_one_letter_code
_entity_poly.pdbx_strand_id
1 'polypeptide(L)'
;MRKLLLLPLFSLSLCTPALAQSKADFEQLEPTLERFLEGASANDAEIHDAFWHADLTYTSSSGNRFGKQELMEGVISAGPTEPVEGYSQIYSAENFSYKTFGDLVVINFVLVSETESNAGYGREEFYNSGVMLWQDGRWQAINWHATRRIE
;
A
#
# COMPACT_ATOMS: atom_id res chain seq x y z
N MET A 1 3.96 -50.70 56.79
CA MET A 1 4.37 -49.31 56.47
C MET A 1 4.60 -49.22 54.97
N ARG A 2 3.66 -48.65 54.20
CA ARG A 2 3.71 -48.58 52.73
C ARG A 2 4.01 -47.13 52.34
N LYS A 3 5.26 -46.84 51.95
CA LYS A 3 5.68 -45.49 51.54
C LYS A 3 5.06 -45.20 50.17
N LEU A 4 4.09 -44.28 50.12
CA LEU A 4 3.60 -43.70 48.88
C LEU A 4 4.69 -42.72 48.39
N LEU A 5 5.38 -43.06 47.29
CA LEU A 5 6.19 -42.07 46.57
C LEU A 5 5.24 -41.15 45.80
N LEU A 6 5.14 -39.89 46.21
CA LEU A 6 4.59 -38.82 45.37
C LEU A 6 5.65 -38.46 44.32
N LEU A 7 5.39 -38.78 43.05
CA LEU A 7 6.10 -38.17 41.92
C LEU A 7 5.61 -36.72 41.77
N PRO A 8 6.48 -35.70 41.72
CA PRO A 8 6.06 -34.38 41.26
C PRO A 8 5.85 -34.47 39.75
N LEU A 9 4.60 -34.33 39.30
CA LEU A 9 4.32 -34.06 37.89
C LEU A 9 4.93 -32.69 37.57
N PHE A 10 6.06 -32.71 36.87
CA PHE A 10 6.64 -31.54 36.25
C PHE A 10 5.70 -31.12 35.11
N SER A 11 4.84 -30.13 35.35
CA SER A 11 4.00 -29.54 34.31
C SER A 11 4.90 -28.91 33.26
N LEU A 12 5.09 -29.61 32.13
CA LEU A 12 5.71 -29.06 30.93
C LEU A 12 4.75 -27.97 30.41
N SER A 13 4.97 -26.72 30.84
CA SER A 13 4.35 -25.56 30.17
C SER A 13 4.86 -25.54 28.75
N LEU A 14 4.02 -26.03 27.83
CA LEU A 14 4.16 -25.82 26.41
C LEU A 14 4.15 -24.31 26.17
N CYS A 15 5.33 -23.69 26.07
CA CYS A 15 5.48 -22.43 25.37
C CYS A 15 5.18 -22.72 23.90
N THR A 16 3.91 -22.76 23.55
CA THR A 16 3.51 -22.56 22.16
C THR A 16 4.04 -21.19 21.78
N PRO A 17 4.91 -21.06 20.76
CA PRO A 17 5.20 -19.75 20.22
C PRO A 17 3.84 -19.23 19.73
N ALA A 18 3.32 -18.21 20.42
CA ALA A 18 2.23 -17.43 19.89
C ALA A 18 2.77 -16.79 18.62
N LEU A 19 2.55 -17.44 17.48
CA LEU A 19 2.56 -16.74 16.21
C LEU A 19 1.59 -15.59 16.41
N ALA A 20 2.12 -14.37 16.54
CA ALA A 20 1.31 -13.19 16.73
C ALA A 20 0.29 -13.18 15.59
N GLN A 21 -0.97 -13.47 15.93
CA GLN A 21 -2.04 -13.43 14.97
C GLN A 21 -2.13 -11.97 14.52
N SER A 22 -1.89 -11.75 13.23
CA SER A 22 -1.97 -10.43 12.61
C SER A 22 -3.29 -9.77 13.01
N LYS A 23 -3.23 -8.49 13.38
CA LYS A 23 -4.42 -7.68 13.66
C LYS A 23 -4.85 -6.88 12.43
N ALA A 24 -4.19 -7.10 11.31
CA ALA A 24 -4.44 -6.38 10.09
C ALA A 24 -5.79 -6.77 9.48
N ASP A 25 -6.53 -5.76 9.06
CA ASP A 25 -7.77 -5.95 8.32
C ASP A 25 -7.45 -6.09 6.83
N PHE A 26 -7.25 -7.34 6.38
CA PHE A 26 -6.93 -7.61 4.98
C PHE A 26 -8.11 -7.34 4.04
N GLU A 27 -9.35 -7.26 4.54
CA GLU A 27 -10.51 -6.89 3.71
C GLU A 27 -10.43 -5.41 3.27
N GLN A 28 -9.70 -4.58 4.02
CA GLN A 28 -9.50 -3.15 3.70
C GLN A 28 -8.31 -2.88 2.76
N LEU A 29 -7.51 -3.90 2.43
CA LEU A 29 -6.26 -3.68 1.68
C LEU A 29 -6.53 -3.16 0.25
N GLU A 30 -7.34 -3.86 -0.53
CA GLU A 30 -7.70 -3.47 -1.90
C GLU A 30 -8.56 -2.20 -1.92
N PRO A 31 -9.59 -2.04 -1.05
CA PRO A 31 -10.31 -0.77 -0.91
C PRO A 31 -9.41 0.44 -0.60
N THR A 32 -8.36 0.25 0.21
CA THR A 32 -7.39 1.32 0.49
C THR A 32 -6.64 1.73 -0.77
N LEU A 33 -6.23 0.77 -1.60
CA LEU A 33 -5.55 1.05 -2.87
C LEU A 33 -6.47 1.76 -3.87
N GLU A 34 -7.70 1.26 -4.04
CA GLU A 34 -8.69 1.87 -4.95
C GLU A 34 -8.98 3.32 -4.57
N ARG A 35 -9.22 3.57 -3.27
CA ARG A 35 -9.44 4.91 -2.73
C ARG A 35 -8.24 5.82 -2.98
N PHE A 36 -7.03 5.30 -2.82
CA PHE A 36 -5.82 6.05 -3.10
C PHE A 36 -5.71 6.44 -4.58
N LEU A 37 -5.97 5.52 -5.52
CA LEU A 37 -5.88 5.80 -6.96
C LEU A 37 -6.94 6.79 -7.44
N GLU A 38 -8.16 6.71 -6.91
CA GLU A 38 -9.19 7.73 -7.12
C GLU A 38 -8.70 9.10 -6.64
N GLY A 39 -8.16 9.17 -5.42
CA GLY A 39 -7.61 10.41 -4.87
C GLY A 39 -6.42 10.96 -5.64
N ALA A 40 -5.53 10.09 -6.10
CA ALA A 40 -4.39 10.46 -6.92
C ALA A 40 -4.83 11.03 -8.28
N SER A 41 -5.95 10.55 -8.83
CA SER A 41 -6.53 11.10 -10.07
C SER A 41 -6.97 12.57 -9.89
N ALA A 42 -7.46 12.90 -8.69
CA ALA A 42 -7.83 14.26 -8.31
C ALA A 42 -6.68 15.08 -7.69
N ASN A 43 -5.48 14.50 -7.54
CA ASN A 43 -4.36 15.04 -6.78
C ASN A 43 -4.76 15.52 -5.36
N ASP A 44 -5.56 14.73 -4.66
CA ASP A 44 -6.06 15.03 -3.31
C ASP A 44 -4.95 14.84 -2.26
N ALA A 45 -4.56 15.93 -1.62
CA ALA A 45 -3.47 15.93 -0.64
C ALA A 45 -3.79 15.13 0.64
N GLU A 46 -5.04 15.08 1.09
CA GLU A 46 -5.41 14.34 2.30
C GLU A 46 -5.35 12.82 2.05
N ILE A 47 -5.78 12.38 0.86
CA ILE A 47 -5.70 10.97 0.47
C ILE A 47 -4.25 10.54 0.30
N HIS A 48 -3.42 11.36 -0.34
CA HIS A 48 -1.98 11.11 -0.42
C HIS A 48 -1.37 11.01 0.98
N ASP A 49 -1.65 11.97 1.88
CA ASP A 49 -1.11 11.96 3.23
C ASP A 49 -1.52 10.71 4.02
N ALA A 50 -2.77 10.28 3.93
CA ALA A 50 -3.28 9.11 4.64
C ALA A 50 -2.67 7.79 4.13
N PHE A 51 -2.37 7.69 2.83
CA PHE A 51 -1.84 6.48 2.20
C PHE A 51 -0.34 6.28 2.47
N TRP A 52 0.44 7.36 2.53
CA TRP A 52 1.89 7.28 2.73
C TRP A 52 2.25 7.21 4.21
N HIS A 53 3.02 6.19 4.59
CA HIS A 53 3.65 6.13 5.90
C HIS A 53 4.72 7.22 6.04
N ALA A 54 4.97 7.72 7.25
CA ALA A 54 5.96 8.77 7.51
C ALA A 54 7.38 8.38 7.01
N ASP A 55 7.75 7.10 7.17
CA ASP A 55 9.03 6.53 6.74
C ASP A 55 9.04 6.01 5.29
N LEU A 56 8.15 6.51 4.42
CA LEU A 56 8.06 6.08 3.03
C LEU A 56 9.43 6.14 2.32
N THR A 57 9.77 5.07 1.61
CA THR A 57 10.74 5.10 0.51
C THR A 57 10.02 4.87 -0.81
N TYR A 58 9.90 5.90 -1.63
CA TYR A 58 9.28 5.86 -2.95
C TYR A 58 10.35 5.87 -4.05
N THR A 59 10.23 4.98 -5.04
CA THR A 59 11.01 5.01 -6.28
C THR A 59 10.06 5.22 -7.46
N SER A 60 10.18 6.38 -8.11
CA SER A 60 9.38 6.77 -9.28
C SER A 60 9.73 5.94 -10.51
N SER A 61 8.84 5.96 -11.50
CA SER A 61 9.07 5.35 -12.81
C SER A 61 10.20 5.99 -13.62
N SER A 62 10.68 7.18 -13.22
CA SER A 62 11.88 7.83 -13.77
C SER A 62 13.17 7.46 -13.04
N GLY A 63 13.10 6.61 -12.00
CA GLY A 63 14.27 6.14 -11.25
C GLY A 63 14.71 7.05 -10.11
N ASN A 64 13.99 8.14 -9.85
CA ASN A 64 14.25 9.01 -8.70
C ASN A 64 13.68 8.40 -7.42
N ARG A 65 14.40 8.56 -6.30
CA ARG A 65 14.02 8.04 -4.98
C ARG A 65 13.90 9.17 -3.96
N PHE A 66 12.77 9.19 -3.24
CA PHE A 66 12.44 10.21 -2.26
C PHE A 66 11.46 9.67 -1.21
N GLY A 67 11.23 10.45 -0.15
CA GLY A 67 10.33 10.09 0.96
C GLY A 67 9.01 10.87 0.95
N LYS A 68 8.19 10.64 1.98
CA LYS A 68 6.86 11.27 2.10
C LYS A 68 6.92 12.79 2.07
N GLN A 69 7.88 13.42 2.75
CA GLN A 69 7.97 14.88 2.80
C GLN A 69 8.07 15.50 1.41
N GLU A 70 9.08 15.10 0.62
CA GLU A 70 9.29 15.60 -0.75
C GLU A 70 8.10 15.27 -1.66
N LEU A 71 7.53 14.07 -1.52
CA LEU A 71 6.32 13.67 -2.26
C LEU A 71 5.15 14.63 -1.97
N MET A 72 4.88 14.90 -0.69
CA MET A 72 3.76 15.75 -0.28
C MET A 72 3.99 17.22 -0.63
N GLU A 73 5.23 17.72 -0.57
CA GLU A 73 5.56 19.06 -1.07
C GLU A 73 5.18 19.20 -2.55
N GLY A 74 5.47 18.17 -3.36
CA GLY A 74 5.06 18.12 -4.77
C GLY A 74 3.54 18.12 -4.96
N VAL A 75 2.81 17.26 -4.23
CA VAL A 75 1.34 17.17 -4.28
C VAL A 75 0.69 18.50 -3.91
N ILE A 76 1.12 19.09 -2.80
CA ILE A 76 0.59 20.37 -2.29
C ILE A 76 0.91 21.51 -3.26
N SER A 77 2.13 21.55 -3.79
CA SER A 77 2.53 22.60 -4.73
C SER A 77 1.77 22.52 -6.06
N ALA A 78 1.39 21.32 -6.51
CA ALA A 78 0.59 21.14 -7.72
C ALA A 78 -0.88 21.55 -7.50
N GLY A 79 -1.41 21.34 -6.29
CA GLY A 79 -2.81 21.61 -5.97
C GLY A 79 -3.79 20.59 -6.59
N PRO A 80 -5.07 20.56 -6.17
CA PRO A 80 -6.05 19.62 -6.71
C PRO A 80 -6.19 19.74 -8.24
N THR A 81 -6.43 18.61 -8.90
CA THR A 81 -6.73 18.60 -10.33
C THR A 81 -8.08 19.26 -10.57
N GLU A 82 -8.06 20.42 -11.22
CA GLU A 82 -9.29 21.12 -11.63
C GLU A 82 -9.89 20.47 -12.88
N PRO A 83 -11.23 20.29 -12.97
CA PRO A 83 -11.87 19.81 -14.18
C PRO A 83 -11.58 20.72 -15.37
N VAL A 84 -10.99 20.15 -16.43
CA VAL A 84 -10.77 20.84 -17.70
C VAL A 84 -11.65 20.21 -18.76
N GLU A 85 -12.40 21.04 -19.49
CA GLU A 85 -13.27 20.54 -20.55
C GLU A 85 -12.47 19.80 -21.62
N GLY A 86 -12.88 18.57 -21.93
CA GLY A 86 -12.20 17.72 -22.91
C GLY A 86 -10.84 17.21 -22.44
N TYR A 87 -10.59 17.16 -21.13
CA TYR A 87 -9.43 16.48 -20.55
C TYR A 87 -9.78 15.73 -19.26
N SER A 88 -9.36 14.47 -19.16
CA SER A 88 -9.42 13.68 -17.93
C SER A 88 -8.19 12.76 -17.84
N GLN A 89 -7.75 12.50 -16.61
CA GLN A 89 -6.71 11.53 -16.30
C GLN A 89 -7.19 10.69 -15.12
N ILE A 90 -7.39 9.39 -15.33
CA ILE A 90 -7.87 8.47 -14.31
C ILE A 90 -6.82 7.39 -14.08
N TYR A 91 -6.55 7.10 -12.81
CA TYR A 91 -5.71 6.00 -12.38
C TYR A 91 -6.55 4.84 -11.85
N SER A 92 -6.21 3.62 -12.27
CA SER A 92 -6.83 2.40 -11.78
C SER A 92 -5.78 1.30 -11.56
N ALA A 93 -6.19 0.23 -10.88
CA ALA A 93 -5.35 -0.95 -10.65
C ALA A 93 -5.89 -2.15 -11.43
N GLU A 94 -4.99 -2.87 -12.10
CA GLU A 94 -5.26 -4.17 -12.69
C GLU A 94 -4.31 -5.23 -12.11
N ASN A 95 -4.72 -6.50 -12.13
CA ASN A 95 -3.90 -7.63 -11.70
C ASN A 95 -3.37 -7.49 -10.26
N PHE A 96 -4.20 -6.98 -9.35
CA PHE A 96 -3.86 -6.82 -7.94
C PHE A 96 -3.58 -8.18 -7.27
N SER A 97 -2.51 -8.24 -6.48
CA SER A 97 -2.12 -9.41 -5.70
C SER A 97 -1.32 -8.99 -4.48
N TYR A 98 -1.34 -9.81 -3.42
CA TYR A 98 -0.57 -9.54 -2.21
C TYR A 98 -0.04 -10.79 -1.51
N LYS A 99 0.99 -10.61 -0.68
CA LYS A 99 1.57 -11.61 0.22
C LYS A 99 1.64 -11.05 1.64
N THR A 100 1.22 -11.82 2.63
CA THR A 100 1.10 -11.36 4.03
C THR A 100 2.28 -11.79 4.90
N PHE A 101 2.69 -10.91 5.82
CA PHE A 101 3.78 -11.10 6.76
C PHE A 101 3.45 -10.43 8.09
N GLY A 102 2.63 -11.07 8.93
CA GLY A 102 2.12 -10.43 10.15
C GLY A 102 1.25 -9.22 9.81
N ASP A 103 1.62 -8.03 10.30
CA ASP A 103 0.92 -6.77 10.01
C ASP A 103 1.48 -6.04 8.77
N LEU A 104 2.34 -6.71 7.99
CA LEU A 104 2.87 -6.21 6.72
C LEU A 104 2.29 -6.98 5.53
N VAL A 105 2.18 -6.30 4.40
CA VAL A 105 1.90 -6.93 3.11
C VAL A 105 2.86 -6.44 2.03
N VAL A 106 3.23 -7.33 1.13
CA VAL A 106 3.80 -6.96 -0.16
C VAL A 106 2.70 -7.01 -1.19
N ILE A 107 2.38 -5.89 -1.84
CA ILE A 107 1.39 -5.80 -2.91
C ILE A 107 2.07 -5.66 -4.27
N ASN A 108 1.41 -6.16 -5.31
CA ASN A 108 1.80 -5.94 -6.70
C ASN A 108 0.55 -5.73 -7.54
N PHE A 109 0.61 -4.79 -8.48
CA PHE A 109 -0.45 -4.54 -9.44
C PHE A 109 0.11 -3.78 -10.66
N VAL A 110 -0.70 -3.66 -11.70
CA VAL A 110 -0.47 -2.76 -12.83
C VAL A 110 -1.29 -1.49 -12.58
N LEU A 111 -0.62 -0.35 -12.40
CA LEU A 111 -1.29 0.94 -12.46
C LEU A 111 -1.57 1.25 -13.92
N VAL A 112 -2.83 1.54 -14.22
CA VAL A 112 -3.27 2.00 -15.54
C VAL A 112 -3.58 3.49 -15.43
N SER A 113 -2.97 4.28 -16.31
CA SER A 113 -3.22 5.71 -16.47
C SER A 113 -4.00 5.90 -17.77
N GLU A 114 -5.28 6.19 -17.66
CA GLU A 114 -6.15 6.45 -18.81
C GLU A 114 -6.35 7.96 -18.97
N THR A 115 -5.97 8.48 -20.12
CA THR A 115 -6.10 9.91 -20.46
C THR A 115 -7.13 10.05 -21.57
N GLU A 116 -8.18 10.84 -21.34
CA GLU A 116 -9.00 11.33 -22.44
C GLU A 116 -8.66 12.78 -22.72
N SER A 117 -8.48 13.13 -23.99
CA SER A 117 -8.19 14.49 -24.41
C SER A 117 -8.81 14.80 -25.78
N ASN A 118 -8.79 16.07 -26.19
CA ASN A 118 -9.13 16.47 -27.56
C ASN A 118 -8.24 15.80 -28.64
N ALA A 119 -7.06 15.27 -28.27
CA ALA A 119 -6.18 14.53 -29.17
C ALA A 119 -6.52 13.03 -29.26
N GLY A 120 -7.47 12.55 -28.44
CA GLY A 120 -7.88 11.15 -28.35
C GLY A 120 -7.61 10.52 -26.99
N TYR A 121 -7.78 9.20 -26.94
CA TYR A 121 -7.55 8.36 -25.76
C TYR A 121 -6.09 7.90 -25.69
N GLY A 122 -5.49 8.00 -24.50
CA GLY A 122 -4.18 7.46 -24.15
C GLY A 122 -4.29 6.47 -23.00
N ARG A 123 -3.44 5.45 -23.01
CA ARG A 123 -3.32 4.48 -21.94
C ARG A 123 -1.84 4.19 -21.68
N GLU A 124 -1.41 4.43 -20.46
CA GLU A 124 -0.07 4.06 -19.99
C GLU A 124 -0.17 3.06 -18.85
N GLU A 125 0.77 2.12 -18.79
CA GLU A 125 0.77 1.07 -17.78
C GLU A 125 2.10 1.04 -17.02
N PHE A 126 2.02 0.77 -15.71
CA PHE A 126 3.18 0.73 -14.83
C PHE A 126 3.07 -0.45 -13.88
N TYR A 127 4.10 -1.30 -13.85
CA TYR A 127 4.24 -2.29 -12.79
C TYR A 127 4.51 -1.56 -11.47
N ASN A 128 3.69 -1.84 -10.47
CA ASN A 128 3.83 -1.30 -9.13
C ASN A 128 4.06 -2.43 -8.13
N SER A 129 5.04 -2.23 -7.26
CA SER A 129 5.29 -3.06 -6.08
C SER A 129 5.34 -2.17 -4.85
N GLY A 130 4.61 -2.55 -3.81
CA GLY A 130 4.54 -1.80 -2.56
C GLY A 130 4.70 -2.71 -1.34
N VAL A 131 5.21 -2.14 -0.26
CA VAL A 131 5.10 -2.74 1.08
C VAL A 131 4.17 -1.86 1.89
N MET A 132 3.10 -2.44 2.41
CA MET A 132 2.15 -1.74 3.28
C MET A 132 2.23 -2.28 4.70
N LEU A 133 2.09 -1.38 5.67
CA LEU A 133 2.00 -1.64 7.09
C LEU A 133 0.59 -1.34 7.57
N TRP A 134 0.00 -2.27 8.32
CA TRP A 134 -1.21 -2.01 9.08
C TRP A 134 -0.83 -1.36 10.41
N GLN A 135 -1.22 -0.10 10.56
CA GLN A 135 -0.95 0.67 11.78
C GLN A 135 -2.05 1.71 11.96
N ASP A 136 -2.42 1.97 13.21
CA ASP A 136 -3.45 2.97 13.56
C ASP A 136 -4.78 2.76 12.82
N GLY A 137 -5.14 1.48 12.60
CA GLY A 137 -6.41 1.10 11.98
C GLY A 137 -6.50 1.31 10.47
N ARG A 138 -5.36 1.51 9.78
CA ARG A 138 -5.32 1.68 8.32
C ARG A 138 -4.06 1.07 7.69
N TRP A 139 -4.14 0.77 6.39
CA TRP A 139 -2.98 0.39 5.60
C TRP A 139 -2.23 1.64 5.12
N GLN A 140 -0.90 1.63 5.27
CA GLN A 140 -0.03 2.72 4.83
C GLN A 140 1.17 2.15 4.09
N ALA A 141 1.53 2.72 2.94
CA ALA A 141 2.69 2.31 2.17
C ALA A 141 3.98 2.85 2.80
N ILE A 142 4.89 1.95 3.19
CA ILE A 142 6.22 2.26 3.72
C ILE A 142 7.31 2.10 2.65
N ASN A 143 7.03 1.33 1.60
CA ASN A 143 7.86 1.27 0.41
C ASN A 143 6.98 1.24 -0.85
N TRP A 144 7.44 1.89 -1.91
CA TRP A 144 6.77 1.88 -3.19
C TRP A 144 7.76 1.97 -4.34
N HIS A 145 7.51 1.21 -5.40
CA HIS A 145 8.30 1.21 -6.62
C HIS A 145 7.37 1.13 -7.83
N ALA A 146 7.55 2.04 -8.79
CA ALA A 146 6.85 2.02 -10.05
C ALA A 146 7.85 1.86 -11.21
N THR A 147 7.52 1.04 -12.20
CA THR A 147 8.29 0.88 -13.43
C THR A 147 7.35 0.96 -14.62
N ARG A 148 7.68 1.79 -15.61
CA ARG A 148 6.91 1.86 -16.85
C ARG A 148 6.92 0.48 -17.53
N ARG A 149 5.74 -0.02 -17.87
CA ARG A 149 5.60 -1.23 -18.66
C ARG A 149 5.98 -0.88 -20.10
N ILE A 150 7.06 -1.47 -20.58
CA ILE A 150 7.48 -1.39 -21.98
C ILE A 150 7.02 -2.70 -22.62
N GLU A 151 6.22 -2.59 -23.67
CA GLU A 151 5.91 -3.72 -24.56
C GLU A 151 7.03 -3.96 -25.58
#